data_AF-A0A1E7KA61-F1
#
_entry.id   AF-A0A1E7KA61-F1
#
_cell.length_a   1.000
_cell.length_b   1.000
_cell.length_c   1.000
_cell.angle_alpha   90.00
_cell.angle_beta   90.00
_cell.angle_gamma   90.00
#
_symmetry.space_group_name_H-M   'P 1'
#
loop_
_entity.id
_entity.type
_entity.pdbx_description
1 polymer ?
#
loop_
_entity_poly.entity_id
_entity_poly.type
_entity_poly.pdbx_seq_one_letter_code
_entity_poly.pdbx_strand_id
1 'polypeptide(L)'
;MNALARSAATHVAADHHGFLSPSGVEIVFVLVGLVTLGAALATVTTEQLVHAALWLVVALGGVAVEYLLLTAEFIAWVQVLIYVGSVVVLLLFGLMLTRAPIGRSPDADSGNRWVALAVSLAAAATLVTVVVDAFRATWIDLSDPAGPGSGSSEVTGTALFRHWVLPFEALSVLLLAALVGAVVLSRRDGDRDLPPGRTRAGER
;
A
#
# COMPACT_ATOMS: atom_id res chain seq x y z
N MET A 1 54.15 -21.40 3.83
CA MET A 1 53.26 -20.39 4.44
C MET A 1 52.88 -19.21 3.53
N ASN A 2 53.46 -19.05 2.33
CA ASN A 2 53.26 -17.84 1.49
C ASN A 2 52.28 -18.00 0.30
N ALA A 3 51.66 -19.18 0.12
CA ALA A 3 50.70 -19.45 -0.95
C ALA A 3 49.24 -19.33 -0.46
N LEU A 4 48.94 -19.82 0.74
CA LEU A 4 47.62 -19.71 1.36
C LEU A 4 47.25 -18.26 1.72
N ALA A 5 48.21 -17.46 2.20
CA ALA A 5 48.01 -16.04 2.46
C ALA A 5 47.75 -15.22 1.18
N ARG A 6 48.37 -15.63 0.05
CA ARG A 6 48.11 -15.02 -1.27
C ARG A 6 46.74 -15.41 -1.82
N SER A 7 46.34 -16.66 -1.64
CA SER A 7 45.01 -17.16 -2.03
C SER A 7 43.88 -16.48 -1.23
N ALA A 8 44.09 -16.25 0.07
CA ALA A 8 43.15 -15.52 0.91
C ALA A 8 43.06 -14.04 0.51
N ALA A 9 44.20 -13.41 0.18
CA ALA A 9 44.24 -12.03 -0.29
C ALA A 9 43.57 -11.85 -1.67
N THR A 10 43.65 -12.83 -2.57
CA THR A 10 42.96 -12.79 -3.87
C THR A 10 41.44 -12.99 -3.77
N HIS A 11 40.94 -13.70 -2.75
CA HIS A 11 39.49 -13.84 -2.52
C HIS A 11 38.87 -12.60 -1.88
N VAL A 12 39.61 -11.87 -1.03
CA VAL A 12 39.12 -10.62 -0.42
C VAL A 12 39.07 -9.46 -1.43
N ALA A 13 39.89 -9.50 -2.49
CA ALA A 13 39.95 -8.47 -3.51
C ALA A 13 38.89 -8.60 -4.63
N ALA A 14 38.12 -9.68 -4.66
CA ALA A 14 37.21 -9.99 -5.77
C ALA A 14 35.79 -9.40 -5.64
N ASP A 15 35.32 -9.07 -4.43
CA ASP A 15 33.95 -8.59 -4.20
C ASP A 15 33.90 -7.10 -3.83
N HIS A 16 34.66 -6.28 -4.53
CA HIS A 16 34.34 -4.85 -4.61
C HIS A 16 33.34 -4.66 -5.74
N HIS A 17 32.08 -5.03 -5.48
CA HIS A 17 30.95 -4.56 -6.28
C HIS A 17 30.97 -3.04 -6.21
N GLY A 18 31.60 -2.41 -7.21
CA GLY A 18 31.64 -0.97 -7.30
C GLY A 18 30.20 -0.46 -7.34
N PHE A 19 29.94 0.70 -6.74
CA PHE A 19 28.65 1.40 -6.78
C PHE A 19 28.05 1.53 -8.22
N LEU A 20 28.88 1.32 -9.25
CA LEU A 20 28.53 1.38 -10.67
C LEU A 20 28.19 0.02 -11.31
N SER A 21 28.31 -1.11 -10.59
CA SER A 21 27.88 -2.44 -11.04
C SER A 21 26.65 -2.88 -10.24
N PRO A 22 25.46 -2.34 -10.54
CA PRO A 22 24.26 -2.69 -9.80
C PRO A 22 23.96 -4.18 -9.94
N SER A 23 23.57 -4.81 -8.83
CA SER A 23 23.10 -6.19 -8.87
C SER A 23 21.83 -6.30 -9.71
N GLY A 24 21.54 -7.48 -10.26
CA GLY A 24 20.30 -7.70 -11.02
C GLY A 24 19.04 -7.37 -10.20
N VAL A 25 19.08 -7.61 -8.89
CA VAL A 25 18.01 -7.30 -7.95
C VAL A 25 17.82 -5.80 -7.80
N GLU A 26 18.89 -5.01 -7.68
CA GLU A 26 18.81 -3.54 -7.61
C GLU A 26 18.22 -2.94 -8.88
N ILE A 27 18.62 -3.45 -10.05
CA ILE A 27 18.05 -2.98 -11.34
C ILE A 27 16.55 -3.24 -11.37
N VAL A 28 16.13 -4.46 -11.01
CA VAL A 28 14.70 -4.81 -10.97
C VAL A 28 13.96 -3.96 -9.93
N PHE A 29 14.54 -3.74 -8.75
CA PHE A 29 13.96 -2.90 -7.70
C PHE A 29 13.70 -1.48 -8.19
N VAL A 30 14.69 -0.84 -8.83
CA VAL A 30 14.54 0.51 -9.38
C VAL A 30 13.51 0.55 -10.52
N LEU A 31 13.53 -0.44 -11.42
CA LEU A 31 12.56 -0.50 -12.51
C LEU A 31 11.13 -0.67 -12.00
N VAL A 32 10.92 -1.58 -11.05
CA VAL A 32 9.61 -1.77 -10.39
C VAL A 32 9.21 -0.48 -9.68
N GLY A 33 10.12 0.17 -8.95
CA GLY A 33 9.83 1.44 -8.27
C GLY A 33 9.46 2.57 -9.22
N LEU A 34 10.09 2.67 -10.39
CA LEU A 34 9.68 3.63 -11.42
C LEU A 34 8.28 3.33 -11.98
N VAL A 35 7.95 2.05 -12.18
CA VAL A 35 6.60 1.63 -12.60
C VAL A 35 5.58 1.93 -11.50
N THR A 36 5.88 1.62 -10.23
CA THR A 36 5.05 1.91 -9.07
C THR A 36 4.77 3.42 -8.95
N LEU A 37 5.82 4.24 -9.06
CA LEU A 37 5.69 5.70 -9.01
C LEU A 37 4.87 6.23 -10.19
N GLY A 38 5.11 5.74 -11.40
CA GLY A 38 4.33 6.08 -12.59
C GLY A 38 2.86 5.72 -12.45
N ALA A 39 2.56 4.54 -11.91
CA ALA A 39 1.19 4.09 -11.62
C ALA A 39 0.52 4.92 -10.53
N ALA A 40 1.26 5.33 -9.48
CA ALA A 40 0.75 6.22 -8.45
C ALA A 40 0.41 7.62 -9.03
N LEU A 41 1.27 8.16 -9.89
CA LEU A 41 0.99 9.41 -10.61
C LEU A 41 -0.22 9.27 -11.54
N ALA A 42 -0.32 8.16 -12.29
CA ALA A 42 -1.47 7.89 -13.15
C ALA A 42 -2.77 7.78 -12.34
N THR A 43 -2.73 7.14 -11.17
CA THR A 43 -3.88 7.05 -10.24
C THR A 43 -4.46 8.42 -9.90
N VAL A 44 -3.62 9.40 -9.57
CA VAL A 44 -4.09 10.72 -9.10
C VAL A 44 -4.33 11.73 -10.22
N THR A 45 -3.76 11.52 -11.42
CA THR A 45 -3.93 12.41 -12.58
C THR A 45 -5.04 11.97 -13.53
N THR A 46 -5.50 10.72 -13.42
CA THR A 46 -6.55 10.18 -14.28
C THR A 46 -7.93 10.72 -13.91
N GLU A 47 -8.62 11.34 -14.86
CA GLU A 47 -9.97 11.93 -14.68
C GLU A 47 -11.10 10.89 -14.66
N GLN A 48 -10.80 9.62 -14.95
CA GLN A 48 -11.75 8.51 -14.96
C GLN A 48 -11.55 7.63 -13.73
N LEU A 49 -12.54 7.62 -12.82
CA LEU A 49 -12.42 6.97 -11.51
C LEU A 49 -12.07 5.46 -11.60
N VAL A 50 -12.64 4.74 -12.57
CA VAL A 50 -12.34 3.31 -12.75
C VAL A 50 -10.89 3.10 -13.18
N HIS A 51 -10.38 3.90 -14.12
CA HIS A 51 -8.99 3.80 -14.56
C HIS A 51 -8.02 4.22 -13.46
N ALA A 52 -8.35 5.26 -12.69
CA ALA A 52 -7.59 5.63 -11.51
C ALA A 52 -7.47 4.46 -10.51
N ALA A 53 -8.59 3.78 -10.23
CA ALA A 53 -8.59 2.60 -9.36
C ALA A 53 -7.80 1.41 -9.94
N LEU A 54 -7.77 1.22 -11.26
CA LEU A 54 -6.94 0.18 -11.89
C LEU A 54 -5.43 0.52 -11.81
N TRP A 55 -5.06 1.80 -12.00
CA TRP A 55 -3.69 2.25 -11.78
C TRP A 55 -3.26 2.06 -10.32
N LEU A 56 -4.18 2.21 -9.37
CA LEU A 56 -3.93 1.92 -7.96
C LEU A 56 -3.60 0.44 -7.73
N VAL A 57 -4.25 -0.49 -8.43
CA VAL A 57 -3.88 -1.93 -8.39
C VAL A 57 -2.43 -2.13 -8.84
N VAL A 58 -2.03 -1.47 -9.93
CA VAL A 58 -0.65 -1.56 -10.45
C VAL A 58 0.35 -1.00 -9.44
N ALA A 59 0.05 0.14 -8.81
CA ALA A 59 0.90 0.73 -7.78
C ALA A 59 1.03 -0.20 -6.55
N LEU A 60 -0.08 -0.71 -6.01
CA LEU A 60 -0.06 -1.57 -4.83
C LEU A 60 0.56 -2.95 -5.11
N GLY A 61 0.39 -3.46 -6.34
CA GLY A 61 1.07 -4.67 -6.81
C GLY A 61 2.58 -4.46 -6.99
N GLY A 62 3.00 -3.29 -7.49
CA GLY A 62 4.41 -2.90 -7.55
C GLY A 62 5.07 -2.86 -6.17
N VAL A 63 4.40 -2.27 -5.18
CA VAL A 63 4.85 -2.29 -3.77
C VAL A 63 4.96 -3.72 -3.24
N ALA A 64 4.04 -4.63 -3.59
CA ALA A 64 4.16 -6.03 -3.18
C ALA A 64 5.40 -6.71 -3.77
N VAL A 65 5.74 -6.40 -5.02
CA VAL A 65 6.99 -6.87 -5.65
C VAL A 65 8.21 -6.29 -4.94
N GLU A 66 8.22 -5.00 -4.60
CA GLU A 66 9.30 -4.39 -3.81
C GLU A 66 9.48 -5.09 -2.46
N TYR A 67 8.41 -5.45 -1.75
CA TYR A 67 8.51 -6.24 -0.52
C TYR A 67 9.15 -7.60 -0.74
N LEU A 68 8.85 -8.30 -1.84
CA LEU A 68 9.53 -9.56 -2.17
C LEU A 68 11.02 -9.36 -2.43
N LEU A 69 11.39 -8.31 -3.17
CA LEU A 69 12.79 -7.97 -3.44
C LEU A 69 13.55 -7.59 -2.16
N LEU A 70 12.85 -7.02 -1.18
CA LEU A 70 13.36 -6.71 0.16
C LEU A 70 13.27 -7.89 1.14
N THR A 71 13.02 -9.11 0.66
CA THR A 71 12.91 -10.34 1.46
C THR A 71 11.76 -10.35 2.49
N ALA A 72 10.78 -9.45 2.35
CA ALA A 72 9.61 -9.34 3.23
C ALA A 72 8.41 -10.15 2.67
N GLU A 73 8.57 -11.47 2.54
CA GLU A 73 7.60 -12.35 1.87
C GLU A 73 6.20 -12.31 2.49
N PHE A 74 6.09 -12.46 3.80
CA PHE A 74 4.78 -12.47 4.46
C PHE A 74 4.02 -11.15 4.22
N ILE A 75 4.72 -10.02 4.32
CA ILE A 75 4.14 -8.69 4.10
C ILE A 75 3.75 -8.51 2.63
N ALA A 76 4.54 -9.01 1.68
CA ALA A 76 4.18 -8.99 0.26
C ALA A 76 2.87 -9.74 -0.01
N TRP A 77 2.69 -10.93 0.57
CA TRP A 77 1.44 -11.65 0.44
C TRP A 77 0.27 -10.90 1.08
N VAL A 78 0.44 -10.41 2.32
CA VAL A 78 -0.58 -9.58 2.99
C VAL A 78 -0.96 -8.35 2.14
N GLN A 79 0.02 -7.73 1.47
CA GLN A 79 -0.20 -6.60 0.56
C GLN A 79 -1.16 -6.98 -0.57
N VAL A 80 -0.94 -8.12 -1.22
CA VAL A 80 -1.81 -8.61 -2.29
C VAL A 80 -3.18 -9.00 -1.75
N LEU A 81 -3.26 -9.77 -0.66
CA LEU A 81 -4.54 -10.28 -0.14
C LEU A 81 -5.46 -9.14 0.36
N ILE A 82 -4.91 -8.18 1.11
CA ILE A 82 -5.71 -7.15 1.76
C ILE A 82 -5.91 -5.96 0.82
N TYR A 83 -4.82 -5.36 0.32
CA TYR A 83 -4.93 -4.12 -0.43
C TYR A 83 -5.46 -4.36 -1.85
N VAL A 84 -4.85 -5.27 -2.60
CA VAL A 84 -5.30 -5.58 -3.96
C VAL A 84 -6.59 -6.41 -3.92
N GLY A 85 -6.64 -7.46 -3.11
CA GLY A 85 -7.72 -8.44 -3.09
C GLY A 85 -9.01 -7.96 -2.42
N SER A 86 -8.91 -7.14 -1.37
CA SER A 86 -10.08 -6.74 -0.57
C SER A 86 -10.40 -5.25 -0.71
N VAL A 87 -9.45 -4.36 -0.41
CA VAL A 87 -9.68 -2.92 -0.35
C VAL A 87 -9.99 -2.35 -1.73
N VAL A 88 -9.13 -2.59 -2.73
CA VAL A 88 -9.34 -2.04 -4.07
C VAL A 88 -10.56 -2.67 -4.74
N VAL A 89 -10.81 -3.97 -4.53
CA VAL A 89 -12.01 -4.63 -5.05
C VAL A 89 -13.28 -4.01 -4.44
N LEU A 90 -13.33 -3.78 -3.12
CA LEU A 90 -14.46 -3.11 -2.47
C LEU A 90 -14.63 -1.67 -2.98
N LEU A 91 -13.52 -0.94 -3.18
CA LEU A 91 -13.53 0.40 -3.75
C LEU A 91 -14.10 0.38 -5.16
N LEU A 92 -13.67 -0.55 -6.03
CA LEU A 92 -14.19 -0.71 -7.39
C LEU A 92 -15.69 -1.03 -7.38
N PHE A 93 -16.14 -1.96 -6.52
CA PHE A 93 -17.57 -2.25 -6.37
C PHE A 93 -18.35 -1.01 -5.92
N GLY A 94 -17.86 -0.28 -4.92
CA GLY A 94 -18.47 0.97 -4.44
C GLY A 94 -18.55 2.04 -5.53
N LEU A 95 -17.48 2.24 -6.30
CA LEU A 95 -17.45 3.17 -7.43
C LEU A 95 -18.44 2.77 -8.53
N MET A 96 -18.50 1.48 -8.87
CA MET A 96 -19.43 0.99 -9.90
C MET A 96 -20.89 1.13 -9.47
N LEU A 97 -21.19 0.89 -8.19
CA LEU A 97 -22.55 1.04 -7.65
C LEU A 97 -23.02 2.50 -7.58
N THR A 98 -22.10 3.47 -7.48
CA THR A 98 -22.41 4.89 -7.22
C THR A 98 -22.69 5.72 -8.47
N ARG A 99 -22.98 5.10 -9.63
CA ARG A 99 -23.07 5.82 -10.93
C ARG A 99 -21.87 6.74 -11.17
N ALA A 100 -20.68 6.35 -10.73
CA ALA A 100 -19.46 7.08 -11.03
C ALA A 100 -19.42 7.34 -12.55
N PRO A 101 -19.25 8.59 -13.01
CA PRO A 101 -19.20 8.91 -14.42
C PRO A 101 -18.16 8.00 -15.11
N ILE A 102 -18.61 7.22 -16.09
CA ILE A 102 -17.73 6.37 -16.91
C ILE A 102 -16.86 7.26 -17.84
N GLY A 103 -17.21 8.55 -17.98
CA GLY A 103 -16.46 9.60 -18.66
C GLY A 103 -15.66 10.52 -17.72
N ARG A 104 -15.11 11.60 -18.26
CA ARG A 104 -14.41 12.64 -17.47
C ARG A 104 -15.35 13.19 -16.42
N SER A 105 -14.91 13.24 -15.17
CA SER A 105 -15.62 13.92 -14.09
C SER A 105 -15.09 15.35 -13.97
N PRO A 106 -15.84 16.39 -14.38
CA PRO A 106 -15.40 17.79 -14.27
C PRO A 106 -15.15 18.20 -12.81
N ASP A 107 -15.84 17.56 -11.87
CA ASP A 107 -15.71 17.78 -10.43
C ASP A 107 -14.53 17.01 -9.80
N ALA A 108 -13.83 16.16 -10.55
CA ALA A 108 -12.65 15.45 -10.02
C ALA A 108 -11.41 16.37 -9.90
N ASP A 109 -11.44 17.56 -10.50
CA ASP A 109 -10.31 18.46 -10.54
C ASP A 109 -10.64 19.82 -9.92
N SER A 110 -9.69 20.38 -9.18
CA SER A 110 -9.84 21.70 -8.56
C SER A 110 -9.09 22.75 -9.38
N GLY A 111 -9.64 23.97 -9.48
CA GLY A 111 -8.95 25.09 -10.13
C GLY A 111 -7.63 25.51 -9.45
N ASN A 112 -7.32 24.95 -8.28
CA ASN A 112 -6.19 25.36 -7.44
C ASN A 112 -4.92 24.51 -7.65
N ARG A 113 -4.73 23.95 -8.86
CA ARG A 113 -3.65 22.99 -9.20
C ARG A 113 -2.26 23.49 -8.84
N TRP A 114 -1.99 24.78 -9.02
CA TRP A 114 -0.69 25.37 -8.68
C TRP A 114 -0.38 25.31 -7.18
N VAL A 115 -1.37 25.58 -6.33
CA VAL A 115 -1.22 25.47 -4.89
C VAL A 115 -1.08 24.00 -4.48
N ALA A 116 -1.90 23.12 -5.05
CA ALA A 116 -1.79 21.68 -4.80
C ALA A 116 -0.41 21.12 -5.21
N LEU A 117 0.13 21.56 -6.34
CA LEU A 117 1.46 21.19 -6.82
C LEU A 117 2.56 21.74 -5.90
N ALA A 118 2.45 23.00 -5.48
CA ALA A 118 3.42 23.58 -4.55
C ALA A 118 3.46 22.82 -3.21
N VAL A 119 2.28 22.47 -2.67
CA VAL A 119 2.17 21.71 -1.43
C VAL A 119 2.68 20.28 -1.61
N SER A 120 2.35 19.60 -2.72
CA SER A 120 2.82 18.23 -2.95
C SER A 120 4.33 18.16 -3.16
N LEU A 121 4.93 19.13 -3.88
CA LEU A 121 6.38 19.22 -4.04
C LEU A 121 7.07 19.56 -2.71
N ALA A 122 6.53 20.49 -1.93
CA ALA A 122 7.08 20.80 -0.61
C ALA A 122 7.01 19.60 0.35
N ALA A 123 5.89 18.87 0.35
CA ALA A 123 5.73 17.65 1.14
C ALA A 123 6.68 16.54 0.67
N ALA A 124 6.80 16.32 -0.64
CA ALA A 124 7.71 15.33 -1.21
C ALA A 124 9.17 15.67 -0.91
N ALA A 125 9.58 16.94 -1.09
CA ALA A 125 10.93 17.39 -0.76
C ALA A 125 11.23 17.19 0.73
N THR A 126 10.29 17.57 1.61
CA THR A 126 10.42 17.36 3.06
C THR A 126 10.58 15.88 3.38
N LEU A 127 9.71 15.03 2.82
CA LEU A 127 9.78 13.58 3.05
C LEU A 127 11.12 13.01 2.57
N VAL A 128 11.56 13.35 1.37
CA VAL A 128 12.86 12.92 0.83
C VAL A 128 14.01 13.38 1.72
N THR A 129 13.99 14.64 2.19
CA THR A 129 15.05 15.14 3.09
C THR A 129 15.09 14.37 4.41
N VAL A 130 13.94 14.09 5.03
CA VAL A 130 13.85 13.35 6.28
C VAL A 130 14.29 11.90 6.10
N VAL A 131 13.86 11.24 5.03
CA VAL A 131 14.24 9.85 4.72
C VAL A 131 15.74 9.77 4.46
N VAL A 132 16.30 10.66 3.63
CA VAL A 132 17.74 10.66 3.35
C VAL A 132 18.53 10.99 4.62
N ASP A 133 18.11 11.95 5.43
CA ASP A 133 18.78 12.28 6.70
C ASP A 133 18.78 11.09 7.66
N ALA A 134 17.65 10.39 7.79
CA ALA A 134 17.48 9.25 8.68
C ALA A 134 18.25 8.00 8.22
N PHE A 135 18.34 7.76 6.91
CA PHE A 135 18.85 6.49 6.37
C PHE A 135 20.15 6.60 5.58
N ARG A 136 20.74 7.79 5.39
CA ARG A 136 22.00 7.96 4.60
C ARG A 136 23.18 7.11 5.09
N ALA A 137 23.19 6.72 6.37
CA ALA A 137 24.25 5.93 6.97
C ALA A 137 23.86 4.46 7.17
N THR A 138 22.64 4.09 6.80
CA THR A 138 22.08 2.76 7.01
C THR A 138 22.23 1.93 5.74
N TRP A 139 22.84 0.75 5.87
CA TRP A 139 22.97 -0.21 4.79
C TRP A 139 22.10 -1.42 5.09
N ILE A 140 21.30 -1.85 4.12
CA ILE A 140 20.49 -3.06 4.22
C ILE A 140 21.32 -4.20 3.64
N ASP A 141 21.78 -5.09 4.51
CA ASP A 141 22.44 -6.33 4.10
C ASP A 141 21.37 -7.39 3.79
N LEU A 142 21.23 -7.72 2.51
CA LEU A 142 20.31 -8.77 2.04
C LEU A 142 20.96 -10.16 2.07
N SER A 143 22.28 -10.23 2.23
CA SER A 143 23.07 -11.47 2.34
C SER A 143 23.06 -12.07 3.75
N ASP A 144 22.84 -11.24 4.77
CA ASP A 144 22.55 -11.66 6.15
C ASP A 144 21.22 -11.04 6.61
N PRO A 145 20.05 -11.52 6.11
CA PRO A 145 18.76 -11.14 6.66
C PRO A 145 18.81 -11.46 8.14
N ALA A 146 18.41 -10.54 9.03
CA ALA A 146 18.53 -10.56 10.49
C ALA A 146 18.12 -11.87 11.24
N GLY A 147 18.76 -13.00 10.93
CA GLY A 147 18.33 -14.37 11.20
C GLY A 147 17.63 -15.06 10.02
N PRO A 148 17.75 -16.41 9.90
CA PRO A 148 16.96 -17.20 8.94
C PRO A 148 15.46 -16.93 9.10
N GLY A 149 14.78 -16.59 8.00
CA GLY A 149 13.33 -16.42 7.98
C GLY A 149 12.83 -15.07 8.49
N SER A 150 13.65 -14.01 8.51
CA SER A 150 13.29 -12.64 8.93
C SER A 150 12.03 -12.07 8.25
N GLY A 151 11.69 -12.49 7.02
CA GLY A 151 10.46 -12.13 6.31
C GLY A 151 9.31 -13.13 6.41
N SER A 152 9.46 -14.19 7.19
CA SER A 152 8.46 -15.26 7.30
C SER A 152 7.28 -14.89 8.20
N SER A 153 6.17 -15.61 8.01
CA SER A 153 4.99 -15.53 8.86
C SER A 153 5.27 -15.99 10.30
N GLU A 154 6.22 -16.91 10.50
CA GLU A 154 6.60 -17.41 11.83
C GLU A 154 7.27 -16.31 12.66
N VAL A 155 8.27 -15.62 12.11
CA VAL A 155 8.95 -14.51 12.80
C VAL A 155 7.97 -13.37 13.08
N THR A 156 7.15 -13.01 12.09
CA THR A 156 6.15 -11.94 12.28
C THR A 156 5.09 -12.32 13.32
N GLY A 157 4.59 -13.56 13.28
CA GLY A 157 3.59 -14.06 14.21
C GLY A 157 4.10 -14.15 15.65
N THR A 158 5.33 -14.64 15.85
CA THR A 158 5.95 -14.70 17.18
C THR A 158 6.16 -13.29 17.76
N ALA A 159 6.59 -12.33 16.95
CA ALA A 159 6.67 -10.93 17.37
C ALA A 159 5.29 -10.35 17.73
N LEU A 160 4.27 -10.63 16.92
CA LEU A 160 2.90 -10.14 17.11
C LEU A 160 2.31 -10.59 18.44
N PHE A 161 2.43 -11.88 18.76
CA PHE A 161 1.83 -12.47 19.96
C PHE A 161 2.72 -12.43 21.21
N ARG A 162 3.97 -11.97 21.11
CA ARG A 162 4.84 -11.78 22.30
C ARG A 162 5.08 -10.31 22.65
N HIS A 163 5.40 -9.49 21.66
CA HIS A 163 5.79 -8.09 21.87
C HIS A 163 4.63 -7.13 21.57
N TRP A 164 3.76 -7.47 20.62
CA TRP A 164 2.71 -6.58 20.12
C TRP A 164 1.28 -7.03 20.48
N VAL A 165 1.13 -7.72 21.62
CA VAL A 165 -0.17 -8.26 22.07
C VAL A 165 -1.22 -7.17 22.26
N LEU A 166 -0.84 -6.05 22.90
CA LEU A 166 -1.79 -4.96 23.18
C LEU A 166 -2.28 -4.29 21.89
N PRO A 167 -1.42 -3.92 20.91
CA PRO A 167 -1.91 -3.42 19.63
C PRO A 167 -2.72 -4.44 18.83
N PHE A 168 -2.38 -5.74 18.89
CA PHE A 168 -3.16 -6.79 18.27
C PHE A 168 -4.59 -6.86 18.83
N GLU A 169 -4.73 -6.82 20.15
CA GLU A 169 -6.04 -6.81 20.80
C GLU A 169 -6.85 -5.56 20.45
N ALA A 170 -6.21 -4.38 20.46
CA ALA A 170 -6.85 -3.14 20.06
C ALA A 170 -7.33 -3.17 18.59
N LEU A 171 -6.54 -3.74 17.67
CA LEU A 171 -6.93 -3.95 16.28
C LEU A 171 -8.12 -4.91 16.16
N SER A 172 -8.21 -5.95 16.98
CA SER A 172 -9.35 -6.88 16.95
C SER A 172 -10.66 -6.18 17.33
N VAL A 173 -10.64 -5.33 18.37
CA VAL A 173 -11.79 -4.53 18.79
C VAL A 173 -12.13 -3.48 17.74
N LEU A 174 -11.12 -2.84 17.13
CA LEU A 174 -11.32 -1.89 16.04
C LEU A 174 -12.00 -2.55 14.82
N LEU A 175 -11.58 -3.76 14.43
CA LEU A 175 -12.18 -4.50 13.32
C LEU A 175 -13.61 -4.92 13.63
N LEU A 176 -13.88 -5.36 14.87
CA LEU A 176 -15.24 -5.65 15.32
C LEU A 176 -16.12 -4.39 15.26
N ALA A 177 -15.64 -3.26 15.76
CA ALA A 177 -16.35 -1.99 15.72
C ALA A 177 -16.60 -1.52 14.29
N ALA A 178 -15.62 -1.67 13.39
CA ALA A 178 -15.76 -1.35 11.98
C ALA A 178 -16.83 -2.21 11.29
N LEU A 179 -16.86 -3.52 11.57
CA LEU A 179 -17.88 -4.43 11.05
C LEU A 179 -19.28 -4.03 11.53
N VAL A 180 -19.45 -3.80 12.84
CA VAL A 180 -20.73 -3.34 13.41
C VAL A 180 -21.15 -2.01 12.80
N GLY A 181 -20.22 -1.05 12.68
CA GLY A 181 -20.46 0.25 12.07
C GLY A 181 -20.93 0.14 10.61
N ALA A 182 -20.26 -0.67 9.81
CA ALA A 182 -20.64 -0.91 8.42
C ALA A 182 -22.03 -1.56 8.29
N VAL A 183 -22.35 -2.54 9.14
CA VAL A 183 -23.67 -3.20 9.15
C VAL A 183 -24.78 -2.24 9.56
N VAL A 184 -24.58 -1.43 10.61
CA VAL A 184 -25.57 -0.46 11.06
C VAL A 184 -25.80 0.62 9.99
N LEU A 185 -24.74 1.13 9.36
CA LEU A 185 -24.84 2.13 8.29
C LEU A 185 -25.52 1.59 7.03
N SER A 186 -25.32 0.30 6.71
CA SER A 186 -25.92 -0.33 5.53
C SER A 186 -27.41 -0.66 5.71
N ARG A 187 -27.95 -0.61 6.94
CA ARG A 187 -29.37 -0.85 7.18
C ARG A 187 -30.17 0.36 6.71
N ARG A 188 -31.14 0.13 5.82
CA ARG A 188 -32.11 1.16 5.40
C ARG A 188 -33.28 1.17 6.38
N ASP A 189 -33.56 2.33 6.96
CA ASP A 189 -34.76 2.55 7.79
C ASP A 189 -36.01 2.61 6.90
N GLY A 190 -36.48 1.46 6.44
CA GLY A 190 -37.75 1.36 5.75
C GLY A 190 -38.80 0.82 6.69
N ASP A 191 -39.47 1.68 7.48
CA ASP A 191 -40.91 1.56 7.86
C ASP A 191 -41.38 2.66 8.86
N ARG A 192 -41.13 3.95 8.65
CA ARG A 192 -41.57 5.00 9.61
C ARG A 192 -42.46 6.13 9.09
N ASP A 193 -42.79 6.16 7.79
CA ASP A 193 -43.58 7.26 7.21
C ASP A 193 -44.89 6.81 6.53
N LEU A 194 -45.60 5.82 7.09
CA LEU A 194 -47.00 5.59 6.75
C LEU A 194 -47.91 6.27 7.79
N PRO A 195 -48.58 7.38 7.45
CA PRO A 195 -49.56 8.00 8.34
C PRO A 195 -50.70 7.01 8.65
N PRO A 196 -51.08 6.82 9.92
CA PRO A 196 -52.29 6.08 10.25
C PRO A 196 -53.51 6.90 9.82
N GLY A 197 -54.32 6.33 8.94
CA GLY A 197 -55.72 6.72 8.79
C GLY A 197 -55.99 7.75 7.70
N ARG A 198 -56.41 7.27 6.53
CA ARG A 198 -57.60 7.82 5.90
C ARG A 198 -58.74 6.83 6.07
N THR A 199 -59.45 7.01 7.17
CA THR A 199 -60.84 6.59 7.32
C THR A 199 -61.57 6.97 6.05
N ARG A 200 -62.11 5.99 5.32
CA ARG A 200 -63.05 6.22 4.22
C ARG A 200 -64.29 6.87 4.81
N ALA A 201 -64.31 8.21 4.81
CA ALA A 201 -65.50 9.00 5.07
C ALA A 201 -66.06 9.44 3.72
N GLY A 202 -67.26 8.95 3.41
CA GLY A 202 -68.15 9.57 2.45
C GLY A 202 -68.20 8.93 1.07
N GLU A 203 -68.89 7.80 0.95
CA GLU A 203 -69.76 7.55 -0.21
C GLU A 203 -71.06 6.93 0.35
N ARG A 204 -72.06 7.82 0.55
CA ARG A 204 -73.48 7.48 0.63
C ARG A 204 -74.12 7.91 -0.67
#